data_AF-A4Z0B5-F1
#
_entry.id   AF-A4Z0B5-F1
#
_cell.length_a   1.000
_cell.length_b   1.000
_cell.length_c   1.000
_cell.angle_alpha   90.00
_cell.angle_beta   90.00
_cell.angle_gamma   90.00
#
_symmetry.space_group_name_H-M   'P 1'
#
loop_
_entity.id
_entity.type
_entity.pdbx_description
1 polymer ?
#
loop_
_entity_poly.entity_id
_entity_poly.type
_entity_poly.pdbx_seq_one_letter_code
_entity_poly.pdbx_strand_id
1 'polypeptide(L)'
;MRTILSSSLLSASLILGALTASASAMPLAVIDTGSSAHIIQVAGGCGRGFHRGPFGGCRRNWANPAAHACPRGYHIGPGGGCRGNGK
;
A
#
# COMPACT_ATOMS: atom_id res chain seq x y z
N MET A 1 -68.94 -13.23 -4.76
CA MET A 1 -68.02 -12.50 -5.67
C MET A 1 -67.18 -11.42 -4.96
N ARG A 2 -67.76 -10.55 -4.12
CA ARG A 2 -67.00 -9.50 -3.39
C ARG A 2 -65.86 -10.02 -2.49
N THR A 3 -66.05 -11.15 -1.81
CA THR A 3 -65.05 -11.76 -0.91
C THR A 3 -63.82 -12.33 -1.62
N ILE A 4 -63.97 -12.78 -2.87
CA ILE A 4 -62.89 -13.37 -3.68
C ILE A 4 -61.95 -12.28 -4.22
N LEU A 5 -62.48 -11.09 -4.54
CA LEU A 5 -61.66 -9.92 -4.90
C LEU A 5 -60.80 -9.46 -3.71
N SER A 6 -61.34 -9.51 -2.48
CA SER A 6 -60.60 -9.12 -1.27
C SER A 6 -59.39 -10.02 -1.03
N SER A 7 -59.55 -11.34 -1.15
CA SER A 7 -58.45 -12.30 -0.93
C SER A 7 -57.30 -12.12 -1.92
N SER A 8 -57.63 -11.79 -3.17
CA SER A 8 -56.67 -11.62 -4.27
C SER A 8 -55.81 -10.36 -4.11
N LEU A 9 -56.35 -9.32 -3.46
CA LEU A 9 -55.64 -8.07 -3.20
C LEU A 9 -54.65 -8.20 -2.04
N LEU A 10 -54.97 -9.00 -1.02
CA LEU A 10 -54.07 -9.27 0.10
C LEU A 10 -52.86 -10.13 -0.30
N SER A 11 -53.04 -11.09 -1.21
CA SER A 11 -51.92 -11.92 -1.69
C SER A 11 -50.98 -11.11 -2.59
N ALA A 12 -51.51 -10.23 -3.42
CA ALA A 12 -50.70 -9.38 -4.29
C ALA A 12 -49.82 -8.39 -3.50
N SER A 13 -50.34 -7.79 -2.42
CA SER A 13 -49.58 -6.85 -1.60
C SER A 13 -48.48 -7.51 -0.78
N LEU A 14 -48.68 -8.76 -0.34
CA LEU A 14 -47.67 -9.52 0.39
C LEU A 14 -46.47 -9.88 -0.51
N ILE A 15 -46.72 -10.24 -1.77
CA ILE A 15 -45.66 -10.56 -2.74
C ILE A 15 -44.84 -9.31 -3.07
N LEU A 16 -45.50 -8.16 -3.24
CA LEU A 16 -44.81 -6.90 -3.54
C LEU A 16 -43.94 -6.41 -2.36
N GLY A 17 -44.40 -6.65 -1.12
CA GLY A 17 -43.62 -6.33 0.09
C GLY A 17 -42.40 -7.24 0.31
N ALA A 18 -42.41 -8.47 -0.22
CA ALA A 18 -41.26 -9.38 -0.12
C ALA A 18 -40.13 -9.03 -1.11
N LEU A 19 -40.43 -8.26 -2.16
CA LEU A 19 -39.48 -7.88 -3.22
C LEU A 19 -38.63 -6.66 -2.87
N THR A 20 -38.92 -5.94 -1.78
CA THR A 20 -38.14 -4.77 -1.31
C THR A 20 -36.88 -5.16 -0.55
N ALA A 21 -36.30 -6.32 -0.89
CA ALA A 21 -35.04 -6.79 -0.32
C ALA A 21 -33.98 -5.68 -0.37
N SER A 22 -33.44 -5.36 0.79
CA SER A 22 -32.48 -4.28 1.00
C SER A 22 -31.23 -4.49 0.15
N ALA A 23 -30.93 -3.52 -0.72
CA ALA A 23 -29.64 -3.44 -1.38
C ALA A 23 -28.59 -3.05 -0.31
N SER A 24 -27.82 -4.03 0.16
CA SER A 24 -26.73 -3.77 1.09
C SER A 24 -25.53 -3.22 0.32
N ALA A 25 -25.39 -1.90 0.29
CA ALA A 25 -24.18 -1.27 -0.21
C ALA A 25 -23.03 -1.59 0.75
N MET A 26 -21.98 -2.24 0.26
CA MET A 26 -20.77 -2.45 1.05
C MET A 26 -20.24 -1.08 1.49
N PRO A 27 -20.08 -0.82 2.80
CA PRO A 27 -19.50 0.43 3.27
C PRO A 27 -18.08 0.56 2.71
N LEU A 28 -17.77 1.72 2.14
CA LEU A 28 -16.44 2.02 1.65
C LEU A 28 -15.47 1.99 2.84
N ALA A 29 -14.55 1.03 2.82
CA ALA A 29 -13.54 0.91 3.87
C ALA A 29 -12.69 2.18 3.91
N VAL A 30 -12.45 2.70 5.11
CA VAL A 30 -11.52 3.81 5.33
C VAL A 30 -10.12 3.30 5.01
N ILE A 31 -9.49 3.89 4.00
CA ILE A 31 -8.05 3.69 3.77
C ILE A 31 -7.32 4.51 4.83
N ASP A 32 -6.81 3.83 5.84
CA ASP A 32 -5.80 4.40 6.73
C ASP A 32 -4.56 4.67 5.90
N THR A 33 -4.36 5.93 5.49
CA THR A 33 -3.09 6.40 4.89
C THR A 33 -2.03 6.61 5.97
N GLY A 34 -2.11 5.80 7.03
CA GLY A 34 -1.33 5.88 8.25
C GLY A 34 0.14 6.13 7.98
N SER A 35 0.56 7.31 8.44
CA SER A 35 1.93 7.80 8.60
C SER A 35 2.85 7.78 7.37
N SER A 36 3.09 9.01 6.89
CA SER A 36 4.20 9.39 6.01
C SER A 36 4.12 8.84 4.59
N ALA A 37 4.02 9.74 3.60
CA ALA A 37 4.32 9.36 2.22
C ALA A 37 5.64 8.57 2.21
N HIS A 38 5.63 7.38 1.62
CA HIS A 38 6.78 6.47 1.60
C HIS A 38 7.84 7.00 0.62
N ILE A 39 8.35 8.21 0.89
CA ILE A 39 9.35 8.92 0.12
C ILE A 39 10.69 8.24 0.42
N ILE A 40 11.04 7.30 -0.45
CA ILE A 40 12.36 6.65 -0.41
C ILE A 40 13.36 7.61 -1.03
N GLN A 41 14.37 8.01 -0.26
CA GLN A 41 15.44 8.85 -0.79
C GLN A 41 16.22 8.07 -1.85
N VAL A 42 16.28 8.59 -3.07
CA VAL A 42 17.08 8.01 -4.16
C VAL A 42 18.53 7.93 -3.71
N ALA A 43 19.09 6.73 -3.68
CA ALA A 43 20.46 6.50 -3.21
C ALA A 43 20.74 7.08 -1.80
N GLY A 44 19.75 7.07 -0.92
CA GLY A 44 19.87 7.64 0.44
C GLY A 44 19.97 9.17 0.46
N GLY A 45 19.70 9.84 -0.65
CA GLY A 45 19.83 11.31 -0.81
C GLY A 45 21.11 11.73 -1.54
N CYS A 46 21.95 10.78 -1.97
CA CYS A 46 23.19 11.08 -2.67
C CYS A 46 23.05 11.21 -4.20
N GLY A 47 21.88 10.87 -4.76
CA GLY A 47 21.62 10.94 -6.19
C GLY A 47 22.18 9.76 -6.99
N ARG A 48 21.91 9.76 -8.30
CA ARG A 48 22.24 8.64 -9.20
C ARG A 48 23.76 8.47 -9.33
N GLY A 49 24.24 7.23 -9.15
CA GLY A 49 25.68 6.89 -9.24
C GLY A 49 26.46 7.05 -7.93
N PHE A 50 25.77 7.42 -6.85
CA PHE A 50 26.34 7.54 -5.50
C PHE A 50 25.57 6.66 -4.51
N HIS A 51 26.13 6.51 -3.31
CA HIS A 51 25.49 5.89 -2.15
C HIS A 51 25.96 6.60 -0.87
N ARG A 52 25.20 6.49 0.21
CA ARG A 52 25.66 6.93 1.54
C ARG A 52 26.63 5.90 2.13
N GLY A 53 27.84 6.35 2.43
CA GLY A 53 28.79 5.58 3.21
C GLY A 53 28.34 5.41 4.67
N PRO A 54 28.98 4.51 5.43
CA PRO A 54 28.64 4.27 6.83
C PRO A 54 28.95 5.47 7.74
N PHE A 55 29.78 6.41 7.31
CA PHE A 55 30.10 7.65 8.02
C PHE A 55 29.22 8.85 7.57
N GLY A 56 28.11 8.61 6.86
CA GLY A 56 27.13 9.64 6.48
C GLY A 56 27.42 10.44 5.20
N GLY A 57 28.64 10.37 4.65
CA GLY A 57 29.02 11.05 3.40
C GLY A 57 28.61 10.31 2.12
N CYS A 58 28.47 11.04 1.01
CA CYS A 58 28.16 10.47 -0.31
C CYS A 58 29.43 9.98 -1.03
N ARG A 59 29.40 8.75 -1.53
CA ARG A 59 30.50 8.10 -2.25
C ARG A 59 30.03 7.63 -3.62
N ARG A 60 30.89 7.73 -4.64
CA ARG A 60 30.61 7.19 -5.98
C ARG A 60 30.53 5.67 -5.90
N ASN A 61 29.53 5.08 -6.56
CA ASN A 61 29.38 3.63 -6.70
C ASN A 61 30.56 3.01 -7.47
N TRP A 62 31.16 3.80 -8.36
CA TRP A 62 32.25 3.36 -9.25
C TRP A 62 33.38 4.40 -9.28
N ALA A 63 34.09 4.57 -8.16
CA ALA A 63 35.25 5.46 -8.13
C ALA A 63 36.55 4.73 -8.55
N ASN A 64 36.63 3.42 -8.31
CA ASN A 64 37.79 2.59 -8.61
C ASN A 64 37.35 1.11 -8.50
N PRO A 65 37.65 0.22 -9.46
CA PRO A 65 37.32 -1.21 -9.34
C PRO A 65 37.98 -1.89 -8.13
N ALA A 66 39.07 -1.33 -7.60
CA ALA A 66 39.69 -1.76 -6.35
C ALA A 66 39.05 -1.14 -5.09
N ALA A 67 38.27 -0.06 -5.22
CA ALA A 67 37.55 0.54 -4.12
C ALA A 67 36.17 -0.11 -4.00
N HIS A 68 36.00 -0.96 -3.00
CA HIS A 68 34.68 -1.41 -2.61
C HIS A 68 33.79 -0.20 -2.30
N ALA A 69 32.59 -0.17 -2.87
CA ALA A 69 31.63 0.91 -2.66
C ALA A 69 31.41 1.13 -1.15
N CYS A 70 31.20 0.04 -0.41
CA CYS A 70 31.14 0.04 1.05
C CYS A 70 32.40 -0.56 1.69
N PRO A 71 32.72 -0.22 2.95
CA PRO A 71 33.79 -0.89 3.70
C PRO A 71 33.57 -2.40 3.76
N ARG A 72 34.65 -3.16 4.00
CA ARG A 72 34.56 -4.63 4.11
C ARG A 72 33.53 -5.02 5.17
N GLY A 73 32.63 -5.94 4.82
CA GLY A 73 31.53 -6.39 5.68
C GLY A 73 30.22 -5.61 5.53
N TYR A 74 30.17 -4.60 4.65
CA TYR A 74 28.97 -3.81 4.35
C TYR A 74 28.58 -3.93 2.86
N HIS A 75 27.28 -3.83 2.58
CA HIS A 75 26.72 -3.81 1.22
C HIS A 75 25.75 -2.63 1.03
N ILE A 76 25.50 -2.22 -0.22
CA ILE A 76 24.52 -1.16 -0.51
C ILE A 76 23.12 -1.74 -0.30
N GLY A 77 22.40 -1.23 0.70
CA GLY A 77 21.02 -1.63 0.99
C GLY A 77 19.98 -0.93 0.09
N PRO A 78 18.69 -1.30 0.21
CA PRO A 78 17.60 -0.75 -0.61
C PRO A 78 17.47 0.78 -0.54
N GLY A 79 17.84 1.38 0.59
CA GLY A 79 17.87 2.83 0.78
C GLY A 79 19.13 3.52 0.27
N GLY A 80 20.00 2.83 -0.48
CA GLY A 80 21.22 3.41 -1.05
C GLY A 80 22.31 3.77 -0.04
N GLY A 81 22.29 3.18 1.16
CA GLY A 81 23.34 3.33 2.16
C GLY A 81 24.05 2.01 2.44
N CYS A 82 25.28 2.07 2.94
CA CYS A 82 26.04 0.89 3.37
C CYS A 82 25.45 0.29 4.65
N ARG A 83 25.07 -1.00 4.61
CA ARG A 83 24.53 -1.77 5.75
C ARG A 83 25.35 -3.02 5.99
N GLY A 84 25.55 -3.39 7.25
CA GLY A 84 26.24 -4.62 7.61
C GLY A 84 25.28 -5.80 7.60
N ASN A 85 25.78 -7.01 7.36
CA ASN A 85 24.96 -8.21 7.60
C ASN A 85 24.72 -8.32 9.12
N GLY A 86 23.52 -7.93 9.58
CA GLY A 86 23.08 -8.04 10.98
C GLY A 86 23.30 -6.81 11.89
N LYS A 87 23.48 -5.61 11.35
CA LYS A 87 23.53 -4.33 12.10
C LYS A 87 22.91 -3.19 11.30
#